data_AF-A0A1T5CSA2-F1
#
_entry.id   AF-A0A1T5CSA2-F1
#
_cell.length_a   1.000
_cell.length_b   1.000
_cell.length_c   1.000
_cell.angle_alpha   90.00
_cell.angle_beta   90.00
_cell.angle_gamma   90.00
#
_symmetry.space_group_name_H-M   'P 1'
#
loop_
_entity.id
_entity.type
_entity.pdbx_description
1 polymer ?
#
loop_
_entity_poly.entity_id
_entity_poly.type
_entity_poly.pdbx_seq_one_letter_code
_entity_poly.pdbx_strand_id
1 'polypeptide(L)'
;MQTNHVRKFTFFLSLLIITALSYLFISFEFILIAIMLIISIFLILLCLVHLFKRLKAFYFKIPSLILLICISGIMISLIRPYDKAIITKGTISEKLKYAYESDQKDRRQLRSFLGYFSDLEDRDFKRLNQIKTIRKSNNLKKPRDKFYAAFIYHHGDTSIDYKIASKLAAEAAQDEFLKDDFEVQWLRKATYDRYLLSVGKQEKYNTQNRWSFNIE
;
A
#
# COMPACT_ATOMS: atom_id res chain seq x y z
N MET A 1 -0.05 24.88 39.82
CA MET A 1 -1.30 24.76 39.03
C MET A 1 -1.07 25.03 37.54
N GLN A 2 -0.40 26.12 37.18
CA GLN A 2 -0.13 26.53 35.78
C GLN A 2 0.62 25.49 34.92
N THR A 3 1.57 24.74 35.48
CA THR A 3 2.35 23.71 34.75
C THR A 3 1.53 22.52 34.27
N ASN A 4 0.45 22.15 34.98
CA ASN A 4 -0.43 21.06 34.57
C ASN A 4 -1.32 21.46 33.39
N HIS A 5 -1.76 22.72 33.33
CA HIS A 5 -2.53 23.23 32.20
C HIS A 5 -1.70 23.24 30.91
N VAL A 6 -0.44 23.68 30.98
CA VAL A 6 0.49 23.68 29.84
C VAL A 6 0.74 22.26 29.33
N ARG A 7 0.97 21.28 30.22
CA ARG A 7 1.17 19.87 29.83
C ARG A 7 -0.06 19.24 29.18
N LYS A 8 -1.25 19.52 29.69
CA LYS A 8 -2.50 19.06 29.07
C LYS A 8 -2.70 19.69 27.70
N PHE A 9 -2.51 21.01 27.60
CA PHE A 9 -2.65 21.75 26.35
C PHE A 9 -1.69 21.22 25.26
N THR A 10 -0.41 21.06 25.59
CA THR A 10 0.59 20.51 24.67
C THR A 10 0.26 19.09 24.21
N PHE A 11 -0.22 18.23 25.12
CA PHE A 11 -0.69 16.89 24.76
C PHE A 11 -1.86 16.94 23.76
N PHE A 12 -2.92 17.69 24.06
CA PHE A 12 -4.09 17.80 23.19
C PHE A 12 -3.74 18.42 21.83
N LEU A 13 -2.89 19.45 21.81
CA LEU A 13 -2.41 20.05 20.57
C LEU A 13 -1.62 19.06 19.73
N SER A 14 -0.72 18.28 20.36
CA SER A 14 0.04 17.24 19.67
C SER A 14 -0.88 16.16 19.11
N LEU A 15 -1.87 15.72 19.89
CA LEU A 15 -2.88 14.75 19.46
C LEU A 15 -3.66 15.27 18.23
N LEU A 16 -4.12 16.52 18.27
CA LEU A 16 -4.83 17.16 17.16
C LEU A 16 -3.95 17.23 15.90
N ILE A 17 -2.70 17.68 16.03
CA ILE A 17 -1.77 17.79 14.90
C ILE A 17 -1.49 16.41 14.29
N ILE A 18 -1.19 15.41 15.12
CA ILE A 18 -0.86 14.06 14.64
C ILE A 18 -2.06 13.40 13.97
N THR A 19 -3.26 13.56 14.52
CA THR A 19 -4.47 13.02 13.89
C THR A 19 -4.79 13.73 12.58
N ALA A 20 -4.64 15.05 12.51
CA ALA A 20 -4.79 15.81 11.26
C ALA A 20 -3.78 15.37 10.18
N LEU A 21 -2.50 15.24 10.54
CA LEU A 21 -1.46 14.76 9.62
C LEU A 21 -1.74 13.33 9.14
N SER A 22 -2.19 12.46 10.04
CA SER A 22 -2.55 11.06 9.71
C SER A 22 -3.72 10.99 8.73
N TYR A 23 -4.68 11.90 8.85
CA TYR A 23 -5.79 12.00 7.90
C TYR A 23 -5.33 12.53 6.54
N LEU A 24 -4.49 13.56 6.51
CA LEU A 24 -4.09 14.26 5.28
C LEU A 24 -3.06 13.50 4.44
N PHE A 25 -2.16 12.73 5.07
CA PHE A 25 -1.01 12.11 4.39
C PHE A 25 -1.00 10.58 4.57
N ILE A 26 -1.05 9.83 3.48
CA ILE A 26 -1.02 8.36 3.50
C ILE A 26 0.26 7.84 4.13
N SER A 27 1.41 8.35 3.71
CA SER A 27 2.72 7.87 4.17
C SER A 27 2.99 8.12 5.66
N PHE A 28 2.22 8.99 6.31
CA PHE A 28 2.46 9.37 7.70
C PHE A 28 2.25 8.22 8.68
N GLU A 29 1.38 7.25 8.36
CA GLU A 29 1.15 6.08 9.21
C GLU A 29 2.40 5.20 9.37
N PHE A 30 3.25 5.10 8.33
CA PHE A 30 4.51 4.35 8.44
C PHE A 30 5.53 5.07 9.32
N ILE A 31 5.52 6.41 9.33
CA ILE A 31 6.34 7.20 10.25
C ILE A 31 5.90 6.96 11.70
N LEU A 32 4.59 6.95 11.95
CA LEU A 32 4.05 6.66 13.28
C LEU A 32 4.41 5.24 13.74
N ILE A 33 4.32 4.24 12.87
CA ILE A 33 4.76 2.87 13.17
C ILE A 33 6.26 2.84 13.52
N ALA A 34 7.11 3.51 12.75
CA ALA A 34 8.54 3.56 13.02
C ALA A 34 8.85 4.19 14.39
N ILE A 35 8.19 5.31 14.71
CA ILE A 35 8.30 5.96 16.03
C ILE A 35 7.84 5.02 17.15
N MET A 36 6.71 4.33 16.96
CA MET A 36 6.20 3.37 17.93
C MET A 36 7.18 2.22 18.19
N LEU A 37 7.81 1.69 17.14
CA LEU A 37 8.82 0.63 17.26
C LEU A 37 10.04 1.11 18.07
N ILE A 38 10.57 2.28 17.75
CA ILE A 38 11.72 2.88 18.45
C ILE A 38 11.38 3.09 19.94
N ILE A 39 10.19 3.65 20.22
CA ILE A 39 9.76 3.89 21.61
C ILE A 39 9.53 2.57 22.35
N SER A 40 8.99 1.55 21.68
CA SER A 40 8.78 0.24 22.30
C SER A 40 10.10 -0.42 22.67
N ILE A 41 11.10 -0.37 21.79
CA ILE A 41 12.47 -0.83 22.08
C ILE A 41 13.06 -0.05 23.27
N PHE A 42 12.92 1.28 23.27
CA PHE A 42 13.39 2.11 24.38
C PHE A 42 12.72 1.75 25.72
N LEU A 43 11.40 1.54 25.72
CA LEU A 43 10.66 1.13 26.93
C LEU A 43 11.08 -0.26 27.42
N ILE A 44 11.35 -1.21 26.51
CA ILE A 44 11.88 -2.53 26.86
C ILE A 44 13.23 -2.38 27.56
N LEU A 45 14.15 -1.59 26.99
CA LEU A 45 15.46 -1.32 27.61
C LEU A 45 15.31 -0.65 28.98
N LEU A 46 14.39 0.31 29.13
CA LEU A 46 14.11 0.95 30.42
C LEU A 46 13.56 -0.04 31.44
N CYS A 47 12.66 -0.94 31.04
CA CYS A 47 12.16 -2.01 31.90
C CYS A 47 13.31 -2.90 32.38
N LEU A 48 14.21 -3.32 31.47
CA LEU A 48 15.38 -4.13 31.83
C LEU A 48 16.27 -3.42 32.85
N VAL A 49 16.58 -2.13 32.65
CA VAL A 49 17.35 -1.34 33.63
C VAL A 49 16.59 -1.21 34.95
N HIS A 50 15.26 -1.05 34.91
CA HIS A 50 14.43 -0.91 36.10
C HIS A 50 14.47 -2.12 37.01
N LEU A 51 14.65 -3.33 36.46
CA LEU A 51 14.82 -4.56 37.23
C LEU A 51 16.03 -4.50 38.17
N PHE A 52 17.10 -3.83 37.75
CA PHE A 52 18.35 -3.70 38.52
C PHE A 52 18.45 -2.39 39.30
N LYS A 53 17.81 -1.32 38.81
CA LYS A 53 17.87 0.01 39.40
C LYS A 53 16.53 0.70 39.29
N ARG A 54 15.94 1.06 40.43
CA ARG A 54 14.66 1.79 40.48
C ARG A 54 14.76 3.13 39.75
N LEU A 55 14.12 3.21 38.58
CA LEU A 55 14.03 4.43 37.78
C LEU A 55 12.81 5.29 38.18
N LYS A 56 12.88 6.58 37.92
CA LYS A 56 11.75 7.51 38.14
C LYS A 56 10.62 7.19 37.15
N ALA A 57 9.37 7.23 37.63
CA ALA A 57 8.19 6.95 36.81
C ALA A 57 8.07 7.83 35.55
N PHE A 58 8.64 9.04 35.58
CA PHE A 58 8.65 9.95 34.44
C PHE A 58 9.28 9.36 33.17
N TYR A 59 10.31 8.51 33.29
CA TYR A 59 10.96 7.86 32.15
C TYR A 59 10.02 6.91 31.40
N PHE A 60 8.97 6.41 32.06
CA PHE A 60 7.94 5.58 31.42
C PHE A 60 6.74 6.42 30.95
N LYS A 61 6.37 7.46 31.72
CA LYS A 61 5.17 8.27 31.44
C LYS A 61 5.26 9.01 30.10
N ILE A 62 6.37 9.68 29.80
CA ILE A 62 6.49 10.43 28.54
C ILE A 62 6.42 9.52 27.31
N PRO A 63 7.24 8.47 27.18
CA PRO A 63 7.18 7.63 25.99
C PRO A 63 5.82 6.92 25.84
N SER A 64 5.18 6.52 26.95
CA SER A 64 3.82 5.97 26.92
C SER A 64 2.79 6.96 26.39
N LEU A 65 2.92 8.25 26.72
CA LEU A 65 2.05 9.30 26.20
C LEU A 65 2.26 9.50 24.69
N ILE A 66 3.50 9.44 24.22
CA ILE A 66 3.82 9.53 22.79
C ILE A 66 3.25 8.32 22.05
N LEU A 67 3.37 7.10 22.60
CA LEU A 67 2.74 5.91 22.04
C LEU A 67 1.23 6.09 21.89
N LEU A 68 0.55 6.63 22.90
CA LEU A 68 -0.89 6.89 22.84
C LEU A 68 -1.26 7.86 21.70
N ILE A 69 -0.46 8.91 21.48
CA ILE A 69 -0.63 9.87 20.38
C ILE A 69 -0.45 9.16 19.03
N CYS A 70 0.61 8.36 18.88
CA CYS A 70 0.87 7.61 17.65
C CYS A 70 -0.26 6.61 17.35
N ILE A 71 -0.72 5.85 18.35
CA ILE A 71 -1.84 4.92 18.22
C ILE A 71 -3.08 5.66 17.75
N SER A 72 -3.37 6.82 18.33
CA SER A 72 -4.52 7.64 17.92
C SER A 72 -4.40 8.11 16.47
N GLY A 73 -3.20 8.51 16.02
CA GLY A 73 -2.94 8.83 14.61
C GLY A 73 -3.18 7.65 13.67
N ILE A 74 -2.69 6.45 14.02
CA ILE A 74 -2.94 5.22 13.26
C ILE A 74 -4.44 4.91 13.19
N MET A 75 -5.17 4.99 14.31
CA MET A 75 -6.61 4.75 14.31
C MET A 75 -7.36 5.70 13.36
N ILE A 76 -6.94 6.97 13.28
CA ILE A 76 -7.50 7.93 12.32
C ILE A 76 -7.11 7.58 10.87
N SER A 77 -5.90 7.08 10.62
CA SER A 77 -5.50 6.68 9.26
C SER A 77 -6.28 5.46 8.77
N LEU A 78 -6.62 4.52 9.67
CA LEU A 78 -7.40 3.32 9.34
C LEU A 78 -8.85 3.61 8.92
N ILE A 79 -9.45 4.67 9.46
CA ILE A 79 -10.82 5.09 9.10
C ILE A 79 -10.88 6.06 7.92
N ARG A 80 -9.73 6.49 7.39
CA ARG A 80 -9.68 7.38 6.22
C ARG A 80 -10.36 6.71 5.02
N PRO A 81 -11.34 7.35 4.37
CA PRO A 81 -12.02 6.76 3.23
C PRO A 81 -11.05 6.59 2.05
N TYR A 82 -11.23 5.51 1.28
CA TYR A 82 -10.57 5.40 -0.02
C TYR A 82 -11.16 6.41 -1.01
N ASP A 83 -10.34 6.85 -1.95
CA ASP A 83 -10.85 7.51 -3.16
C ASP A 83 -11.68 6.53 -4.00
N LYS A 84 -12.35 7.03 -5.03
CA LYS A 84 -13.05 6.16 -5.99
C LYS A 84 -12.06 5.16 -6.62
N ALA A 85 -12.48 3.91 -6.75
CA ALA A 85 -11.66 2.87 -7.38
C ALA A 85 -11.56 3.04 -8.91
N ILE A 86 -12.57 3.68 -9.51
CA ILE A 86 -12.70 3.89 -10.95
C ILE A 86 -13.34 5.25 -11.25
N ILE A 87 -13.13 5.75 -12.46
CA ILE A 87 -13.86 6.89 -13.02
C ILE A 87 -14.67 6.45 -14.25
N THR A 88 -15.85 7.03 -14.45
CA THR A 88 -16.71 6.72 -15.60
C THR A 88 -16.57 7.71 -16.75
N LYS A 89 -16.11 8.93 -16.46
CA LYS A 89 -15.84 10.01 -17.43
C LYS A 89 -14.38 10.00 -17.87
N GLY A 90 -14.09 10.63 -19.01
CA GLY A 90 -12.75 10.69 -19.61
C GLY A 90 -12.54 9.68 -20.74
N THR A 91 -11.36 9.75 -21.34
CA THR A 91 -10.85 8.84 -22.37
C THR A 91 -10.55 7.45 -21.79
N ILE A 92 -10.35 6.47 -22.68
CA ILE A 92 -9.96 5.11 -22.27
C ILE A 92 -8.62 5.12 -21.52
N SER A 93 -7.62 5.85 -22.04
CA SER A 93 -6.30 5.95 -21.41
C SER A 93 -6.39 6.55 -20.01
N GLU A 94 -7.23 7.57 -19.81
CA GLU A 94 -7.45 8.17 -18.47
C GLU A 94 -8.11 7.19 -17.50
N LYS A 95 -9.11 6.42 -17.94
CA LYS A 95 -9.76 5.40 -17.10
C LYS A 95 -8.79 4.31 -16.67
N LEU A 96 -7.98 3.81 -17.61
CA LEU A 96 -6.95 2.80 -17.34
C LEU A 96 -5.89 3.30 -16.39
N LYS A 97 -5.36 4.51 -16.65
CA LYS A 97 -4.39 5.17 -15.78
C LYS A 97 -4.95 5.35 -14.37
N TYR A 98 -6.19 5.85 -14.23
CA TYR A 98 -6.83 6.06 -12.94
C TYR A 98 -7.05 4.74 -12.17
N ALA A 99 -7.49 3.68 -12.86
CA ALA A 99 -7.65 2.37 -12.23
C ALA A 99 -6.31 1.87 -11.66
N TYR A 100 -5.23 1.98 -12.42
CA TYR A 100 -3.87 1.66 -11.96
C TYR A 100 -3.42 2.56 -10.80
N GLU A 101 -3.52 3.88 -10.92
CA GLU A 101 -3.05 4.81 -9.88
C GLU A 101 -3.81 4.63 -8.56
N SER A 102 -5.13 4.38 -8.64
CA SER A 102 -5.94 4.13 -7.45
C SER A 102 -5.64 2.77 -6.82
N ASP A 103 -5.34 1.72 -7.60
CA ASP A 103 -4.87 0.43 -7.10
C ASP A 103 -3.54 0.60 -6.33
N GLN A 104 -2.56 1.27 -6.95
CA GLN A 104 -1.28 1.55 -6.30
C GLN A 104 -1.44 2.42 -5.04
N LYS A 105 -2.36 3.39 -5.07
CA LYS A 105 -2.66 4.23 -3.91
C LYS A 105 -3.27 3.41 -2.77
N ASP A 106 -4.18 2.49 -3.06
CA ASP A 106 -4.78 1.63 -2.04
C ASP A 106 -3.73 0.73 -1.40
N ARG A 107 -2.86 0.09 -2.20
CA ARG A 107 -1.81 -0.83 -1.72
C ARG A 107 -0.70 -0.14 -0.92
N ARG A 108 -0.62 1.19 -0.94
CA ARG A 108 0.27 1.99 -0.08
C ARG A 108 -0.35 2.38 1.26
N GLN A 109 -1.56 1.90 1.59
CA GLN A 109 -2.21 2.22 2.86
C GLN A 109 -2.13 1.05 3.83
N LEU A 110 -1.88 1.33 5.10
CA LEU A 110 -1.84 0.36 6.19
C LEU A 110 -3.13 -0.44 6.28
N ARG A 111 -4.29 0.22 6.12
CA ARG A 111 -5.61 -0.43 6.16
C ARG A 111 -5.77 -1.56 5.14
N SER A 112 -5.04 -1.51 4.02
CA SER A 112 -5.10 -2.54 2.98
C SER A 112 -4.51 -3.88 3.41
N PHE A 113 -3.64 -3.88 4.44
CA PHE A 113 -3.04 -5.08 5.03
C PHE A 113 -3.82 -5.62 6.23
N LEU A 114 -4.86 -4.90 6.69
CA LEU A 114 -5.67 -5.28 7.84
C LEU A 114 -7.07 -5.69 7.36
N GLY A 115 -7.35 -6.98 7.32
CA GLY A 115 -8.58 -7.54 6.72
C GLY A 115 -9.88 -6.86 7.19
N TYR A 116 -10.00 -6.50 8.47
CA TYR A 116 -11.18 -5.81 9.00
C TYR A 116 -11.40 -4.38 8.44
N PHE A 117 -10.33 -3.70 8.01
CA PHE A 117 -10.37 -2.32 7.49
C PHE A 117 -10.17 -2.25 5.97
N SER A 118 -9.96 -3.40 5.30
CA SER A 118 -9.60 -3.45 3.90
C SER A 118 -10.82 -3.68 3.02
N ASP A 119 -11.01 -2.80 2.04
CA ASP A 119 -12.01 -2.98 0.96
C ASP A 119 -11.33 -3.41 -0.34
N LEU A 120 -10.08 -3.87 -0.28
CA LEU A 120 -9.21 -4.01 -1.45
C LEU A 120 -9.77 -4.99 -2.48
N GLU A 121 -10.34 -6.12 -2.04
CA GLU A 121 -10.90 -7.14 -2.93
C GLU A 121 -12.09 -6.63 -3.75
N ASP A 122 -13.06 -5.95 -3.11
CA ASP A 122 -14.20 -5.33 -3.80
C ASP A 122 -13.74 -4.25 -4.79
N ARG A 123 -12.70 -3.50 -4.43
CA ARG A 123 -12.14 -2.45 -5.29
C ARG A 123 -11.39 -3.03 -6.47
N ASP A 124 -10.65 -4.11 -6.28
CA ASP A 124 -9.99 -4.87 -7.35
C ASP A 124 -11.02 -5.44 -8.32
N PHE A 125 -12.12 -6.00 -7.81
CA PHE A 125 -13.25 -6.45 -8.62
C PHE A 125 -13.85 -5.33 -9.48
N LYS A 126 -14.09 -4.15 -8.90
CA LYS A 126 -14.61 -2.97 -9.63
C LYS A 126 -13.69 -2.53 -10.75
N ARG A 127 -12.38 -2.44 -10.51
CA ARG A 127 -11.38 -2.11 -11.53
C ARG A 127 -11.33 -3.16 -12.62
N LEU A 128 -11.25 -4.43 -12.24
CA LEU A 128 -11.16 -5.54 -13.17
C LEU A 128 -12.37 -5.59 -14.11
N ASN A 129 -13.58 -5.38 -13.59
CA ASN A 129 -14.79 -5.33 -14.40
C ASN A 129 -14.80 -4.17 -15.40
N GLN A 130 -14.34 -2.98 -14.98
CA GLN A 130 -14.19 -1.85 -15.89
C GLN A 130 -13.19 -2.18 -17.01
N ILE A 131 -12.03 -2.75 -16.67
CA ILE A 131 -10.99 -3.07 -17.66
C ILE A 131 -11.42 -4.21 -18.59
N LYS A 132 -12.14 -5.22 -18.08
CA LYS A 132 -12.79 -6.26 -18.89
C LYS A 132 -13.74 -5.67 -19.92
N THR A 133 -14.55 -4.68 -19.52
CA THR A 133 -15.49 -3.98 -20.42
C THR A 133 -14.75 -3.17 -21.49
N ILE A 134 -13.73 -2.41 -21.09
CA ILE A 134 -12.90 -1.61 -22.01
C ILE A 134 -12.20 -2.52 -23.04
N ARG A 135 -11.61 -3.63 -22.60
CA ARG A 135 -10.88 -4.57 -23.48
C ARG A 135 -11.79 -5.29 -24.47
N LYS A 136 -13.04 -5.61 -24.10
CA LYS A 136 -14.01 -6.24 -25.01
C LYS A 136 -14.48 -5.29 -26.11
N SER A 137 -14.62 -4.01 -25.78
CA SER A 137 -15.15 -2.99 -26.69
C SER A 137 -14.07 -2.28 -27.52
N ASN A 138 -12.81 -2.36 -27.11
CA ASN A 138 -11.72 -1.62 -27.72
C ASN A 138 -10.48 -2.48 -27.86
N ASN A 139 -9.75 -2.30 -28.96
CA ASN A 139 -8.40 -2.85 -29.05
C ASN A 139 -7.44 -1.89 -28.33
N LEU A 140 -6.85 -2.32 -27.20
CA LEU A 140 -5.90 -1.53 -26.43
C LEU A 140 -4.61 -1.31 -27.24
N LYS A 141 -4.54 -0.25 -28.04
CA LYS A 141 -3.41 -0.03 -28.96
C LYS A 141 -2.17 0.54 -28.26
N LYS A 142 -2.35 1.45 -27.30
CA LYS A 142 -1.23 2.15 -26.67
C LYS A 142 -0.49 1.21 -25.71
N PRO A 143 0.85 1.12 -25.78
CA PRO A 143 1.65 0.28 -24.87
C PRO A 143 1.38 0.56 -23.39
N ARG A 144 1.30 1.84 -23.00
CA ARG A 144 1.03 2.24 -21.62
C ARG A 144 -0.38 1.84 -21.15
N ASP A 145 -1.37 1.87 -22.04
CA ASP A 145 -2.73 1.41 -21.73
C ASP A 145 -2.76 -0.10 -21.49
N LYS A 146 -1.97 -0.87 -22.25
CA LYS A 146 -1.78 -2.31 -22.03
C LYS A 146 -1.09 -2.58 -20.70
N PHE A 147 -0.06 -1.82 -20.34
CA PHE A 147 0.61 -1.91 -19.05
C PHE A 147 -0.37 -1.70 -17.89
N TYR A 148 -1.15 -0.61 -17.90
CA TYR A 148 -2.14 -0.34 -16.86
C TYR A 148 -3.20 -1.45 -16.77
N ALA A 149 -3.72 -1.91 -17.92
CA ALA A 149 -4.67 -3.01 -17.95
C ALA A 149 -4.05 -4.30 -17.39
N ALA A 150 -2.81 -4.62 -17.78
CA ALA A 150 -2.10 -5.81 -17.32
C ALA A 150 -1.93 -5.81 -15.81
N PHE A 151 -1.63 -4.64 -15.22
CA PHE A 151 -1.50 -4.49 -13.77
C PHE A 151 -2.80 -4.81 -13.04
N ILE A 152 -3.94 -4.35 -13.56
CA ILE A 152 -5.25 -4.68 -12.98
C ILE A 152 -5.58 -6.17 -13.15
N TYR A 153 -5.33 -6.75 -14.33
CA TYR A 153 -5.52 -8.20 -14.55
C TYR A 153 -4.58 -9.05 -13.69
N HIS A 154 -3.39 -8.56 -13.34
CA HIS A 154 -2.45 -9.24 -12.46
C HIS A 154 -3.08 -9.53 -11.09
N HIS A 155 -3.98 -8.66 -10.63
CA HIS A 155 -4.75 -8.79 -9.39
C HIS A 155 -6.10 -9.48 -9.57
N GLY A 156 -6.36 -10.09 -10.73
CA GLY A 156 -7.53 -10.95 -10.91
C GLY A 156 -7.47 -12.23 -10.09
N ASP A 157 -8.50 -13.05 -10.25
CA ASP A 157 -8.76 -14.26 -9.45
C ASP A 157 -8.75 -15.54 -10.30
N THR A 158 -8.62 -15.43 -11.63
CA THR A 158 -8.66 -16.58 -12.54
C THR A 158 -7.38 -16.74 -13.36
N SER A 159 -7.06 -17.99 -13.73
CA SER A 159 -5.97 -18.30 -14.67
C SER A 159 -6.13 -17.60 -16.02
N ILE A 160 -7.38 -17.30 -16.43
CA ILE A 160 -7.66 -16.53 -17.65
C ILE A 160 -7.21 -15.08 -17.48
N ASP A 161 -7.51 -14.47 -16.34
CA ASP A 161 -7.09 -13.10 -16.04
C ASP A 161 -5.56 -12.99 -15.97
N TYR A 162 -4.88 -13.94 -15.33
CA TYR A 162 -3.41 -13.96 -15.31
C TYR A 162 -2.80 -14.16 -16.69
N LYS A 163 -3.41 -15.00 -17.54
CA LYS A 163 -2.98 -15.16 -18.94
C LYS A 163 -3.10 -13.86 -19.72
N ILE A 164 -4.21 -13.14 -19.53
CA ILE A 164 -4.43 -11.83 -20.17
C ILE A 164 -3.43 -10.80 -19.63
N ALA A 165 -3.19 -10.77 -18.32
CA ALA A 165 -2.18 -9.92 -17.70
C ALA A 165 -0.81 -10.14 -18.33
N SER A 166 -0.40 -11.41 -18.44
CA SER A 166 0.89 -11.80 -19.02
C SER A 166 1.03 -11.37 -20.47
N LYS A 167 -0.01 -11.59 -21.28
CA LYS A 167 -0.02 -11.16 -22.68
C LYS A 167 0.12 -9.65 -22.82
N LEU A 168 -0.72 -8.88 -22.11
CA LEU A 168 -0.71 -7.42 -22.19
C LEU A 168 0.59 -6.82 -21.67
N ALA A 169 1.14 -7.35 -20.58
CA ALA A 169 2.43 -6.90 -20.04
C ALA A 169 3.58 -7.21 -21.02
N ALA A 170 3.57 -8.38 -21.67
CA ALA A 170 4.56 -8.70 -22.70
C ALA A 170 4.47 -7.77 -23.91
N GLU A 171 3.27 -7.46 -24.38
CA GLU A 171 3.07 -6.52 -25.48
C GLU A 171 3.48 -5.08 -25.11
N ALA A 172 3.23 -4.64 -23.87
CA ALA A 172 3.68 -3.33 -23.40
C ALA A 172 5.22 -3.26 -23.33
N ALA A 173 5.86 -4.32 -22.82
CA ALA A 173 7.31 -4.41 -22.65
C ALA A 173 8.11 -4.55 -23.96
N GLN A 174 7.45 -4.87 -25.07
CA GLN A 174 8.05 -4.91 -26.41
C GLN A 174 8.10 -3.54 -27.09
N ASP A 175 7.40 -2.54 -26.55
CA ASP A 175 7.43 -1.20 -27.09
C ASP A 175 8.79 -0.54 -26.85
N GLU A 176 9.32 0.12 -27.88
CA GLU A 176 10.65 0.72 -27.88
C GLU A 176 10.83 1.77 -26.77
N PHE A 177 9.75 2.49 -26.42
CA PHE A 177 9.80 3.52 -25.37
C PHE A 177 9.64 2.96 -23.95
N LEU A 178 9.22 1.69 -23.82
CA LEU A 178 8.98 1.04 -22.52
C LEU A 178 9.95 -0.11 -22.23
N LYS A 179 10.83 -0.45 -23.17
CA LYS A 179 11.76 -1.59 -23.03
C LYS A 179 12.70 -1.45 -21.81
N ASP A 180 13.08 -0.23 -21.47
CA ASP A 180 13.97 0.09 -20.35
C ASP A 180 13.21 0.51 -19.07
N ASP A 181 11.87 0.52 -19.11
CA ASP A 181 11.03 0.81 -17.95
C ASP A 181 11.02 -0.39 -17.00
N PHE A 182 11.66 -0.22 -15.83
CA PHE A 182 11.83 -1.28 -14.84
C PHE A 182 10.50 -1.91 -14.40
N GLU A 183 9.47 -1.09 -14.17
CA GLU A 183 8.18 -1.57 -13.68
C GLU A 183 7.45 -2.38 -14.77
N VAL A 184 7.54 -1.93 -16.02
CA VAL A 184 7.00 -2.67 -17.17
C VAL A 184 7.69 -4.03 -17.33
N GLN A 185 9.03 -4.06 -17.22
CA GLN A 185 9.79 -5.31 -17.33
C GLN A 185 9.54 -6.26 -16.16
N TRP A 186 9.42 -5.73 -14.95
CA TRP A 186 9.04 -6.50 -13.77
C TRP A 186 7.64 -7.09 -13.94
N LEU A 187 6.65 -6.28 -14.35
CA LEU A 187 5.26 -6.73 -14.50
C LEU A 187 5.15 -7.85 -15.54
N ARG A 188 5.90 -7.77 -16.65
CA ARG A 188 5.96 -8.86 -17.64
C ARG A 188 6.39 -10.18 -17.03
N LYS A 189 7.42 -10.18 -16.18
CA LYS A 189 7.92 -11.37 -15.49
C LYS A 189 6.91 -11.85 -14.45
N ALA A 190 6.41 -10.94 -13.61
CA ALA A 190 5.47 -11.21 -12.53
C ALA A 190 4.16 -11.84 -13.00
N THR A 191 3.57 -11.27 -14.05
CA THR A 191 2.31 -11.79 -14.63
C THR A 191 2.49 -13.14 -15.31
N TYR A 192 3.64 -13.37 -15.95
CA TYR A 192 3.94 -14.67 -16.57
C TYR A 192 4.10 -15.78 -15.55
N ASP A 193 4.88 -15.54 -14.48
CA ASP A 193 5.05 -16.52 -13.41
C ASP A 193 3.72 -16.80 -12.69
N ARG A 194 2.91 -15.76 -12.41
CA ARG A 194 1.57 -15.94 -11.82
C ARG A 194 0.67 -16.82 -12.70
N TYR A 195 0.71 -16.62 -14.02
CA TYR A 195 -0.03 -17.49 -14.95
C TYR A 195 0.50 -18.93 -14.95
N LEU A 196 1.82 -19.14 -14.94
CA LEU A 196 2.39 -20.49 -14.89
C LEU A 196 1.96 -21.24 -13.63
N LEU A 197 2.08 -20.60 -12.46
CA LEU A 197 1.65 -21.18 -11.19
C LEU A 197 0.16 -21.53 -11.21
N SER A 198 -0.69 -20.65 -11.74
CA SER A 198 -2.14 -20.87 -11.76
C SER A 198 -2.59 -22.02 -12.67
N VAL A 199 -1.71 -22.52 -13.54
CA VAL A 199 -1.95 -23.71 -14.38
C VAL A 199 -1.08 -24.91 -13.97
N GLY A 200 -0.52 -24.89 -12.76
CA GLY A 200 0.26 -26.00 -12.19
C GLY A 200 1.68 -26.13 -12.74
N LYS A 201 2.23 -25.09 -13.37
CA LYS A 201 3.62 -25.05 -13.85
C LYS A 201 4.51 -24.29 -12.88
N GLN A 202 5.81 -24.60 -12.89
CA GLN A 202 6.80 -23.85 -12.13
C GLN A 202 7.01 -22.44 -12.71
N GLU A 203 7.43 -21.50 -11.85
CA GLU A 203 7.81 -20.16 -12.27
C GLU A 203 9.02 -20.18 -13.20
N LYS A 204 9.10 -19.19 -14.10
CA LYS A 204 10.27 -19.00 -14.97
C LYS A 204 11.23 -17.95 -14.40
N TYR A 205 10.71 -16.91 -13.75
CA TYR A 205 11.50 -15.77 -13.28
C TYR A 205 11.57 -15.65 -11.75
N ASN A 206 10.92 -16.55 -11.01
CA ASN A 206 10.90 -16.60 -9.54
C ASN A 206 10.38 -15.31 -8.88
N THR A 207 9.32 -14.72 -9.45
CA THR A 207 8.77 -13.43 -9.00
C THR A 207 7.64 -13.53 -7.98
N GLN A 208 7.02 -14.69 -7.81
CA GLN A 208 5.89 -14.91 -6.90
C GLN A 208 6.34 -15.37 -5.51
N ASN A 209 7.47 -16.09 -5.43
CA ASN A 209 7.91 -16.78 -4.21
C ASN A 209 9.17 -16.22 -3.53
N ARG A 210 9.54 -14.95 -3.73
CA ARG A 210 10.69 -14.37 -3.01
C ARG A 210 10.32 -13.12 -2.21
N TRP A 211 10.46 -13.26 -0.89
CA TRP A 211 11.02 -12.18 -0.07
C TRP A 211 12.52 -12.10 -0.42
N SER A 212 12.88 -11.29 -1.41
CA SER A 212 14.28 -11.01 -1.75
C SER A 212 14.64 -9.60 -1.30
N PHE A 213 15.38 -9.50 -0.19
CA PHE A 213 16.26 -8.35 0.06
C PHE A 213 17.44 -8.48 -0.90
N ASN A 214 17.37 -7.80 -2.04
CA ASN A 214 18.60 -7.44 -2.74
C ASN A 214 19.03 -6.09 -2.19
N ILE A 215 20.01 -6.13 -1.28
CA ILE A 215 20.84 -4.97 -0.97
C ILE A 215 21.97 -5.06 -2.00
N GLU A 216 21.78 -4.40 -3.13
CA GLU A 216 22.90 -3.91 -3.96
C GLU A 216 23.02 -2.40 -3.74
#